data_AF-V5GKB7-F1
#
_entry.id   AF-V5GKB7-F1
#
_cell.length_a   1.000
_cell.length_b   1.000
_cell.length_c   1.000
_cell.angle_alpha   90.00
_cell.angle_beta   90.00
_cell.angle_gamma   90.00
#
_symmetry.space_group_name_H-M   'P 1'
#
loop_
_entity.id
_entity.type
_entity.pdbx_description
1 polymer ?
#
loop_
_entity_poly.entity_id
_entity_poly.type
_entity_poly.pdbx_seq_one_letter_code
_entity_poly.pdbx_strand_id
1 'polypeptide(L)'
;FPFRTIFLPIWISAKVKPTMNLRNMCWLVILAILECCWRTSSSNLPKEALAEVEASLLSLFGFKSRPKIDKSKIVIPQALIQMYEKQTGFPFETASIPKKGLHTRSA
;
A
#
# COMPACT_ATOMS: atom_id res chain seq x y z
N PHE A 1 -3.08 56.71 4.57
CA PHE A 1 -4.05 57.77 4.24
C PHE A 1 -3.71 58.32 2.86
N PRO A 2 -4.67 58.61 1.94
CA PRO A 2 -6.11 58.40 2.10
C PRO A 2 -6.94 58.08 0.84
N PHE A 3 -8.20 57.66 1.12
CA PHE A 3 -9.47 57.96 0.41
C PHE A 3 -9.69 57.46 -1.04
N ARG A 4 -10.88 57.01 -1.47
CA ARG A 4 -12.16 56.60 -0.87
C ARG A 4 -13.04 56.26 -2.08
N THR A 5 -13.61 55.06 -2.16
CA THR A 5 -14.94 54.93 -2.77
C THR A 5 -15.64 53.71 -2.20
N ILE A 6 -16.42 54.02 -1.17
CA ILE A 6 -17.57 53.27 -0.69
C ILE A 6 -18.58 53.21 -1.86
N PHE A 7 -19.20 52.06 -2.14
CA PHE A 7 -20.67 51.96 -2.31
C PHE A 7 -21.12 50.49 -2.39
N LEU A 8 -21.87 50.11 -1.34
CA LEU A 8 -22.77 48.96 -1.17
C LEU A 8 -22.26 47.51 -1.28
N PRO A 9 -22.40 46.70 -0.20
CA PRO A 9 -22.60 45.27 -0.35
C PRO A 9 -24.02 45.05 -0.87
N ILE A 10 -24.17 44.76 -2.16
CA ILE A 10 -25.41 44.19 -2.66
C ILE A 10 -25.53 42.81 -2.01
N TRP A 11 -26.40 42.75 -1.01
CA TRP A 11 -26.89 41.55 -0.35
C TRP A 11 -27.69 40.73 -1.38
N ILE A 12 -26.98 40.03 -2.28
CA ILE A 12 -27.57 38.90 -2.98
C ILE A 12 -27.41 37.70 -2.04
N SER A 13 -28.38 37.59 -1.14
CA SER A 13 -28.81 36.32 -0.57
C SER A 13 -29.37 35.46 -1.70
N ALA A 14 -28.48 34.99 -2.59
CA ALA A 14 -28.78 33.83 -3.40
C ALA A 14 -28.54 32.63 -2.48
N LYS A 15 -29.55 32.28 -1.67
CA LYS A 15 -29.72 30.89 -1.24
C LYS A 15 -29.95 30.06 -2.51
N VAL A 16 -28.88 29.75 -3.22
CA VAL A 16 -28.86 28.59 -4.11
C VAL A 16 -28.99 27.41 -3.17
N LYS A 17 -30.24 27.00 -2.92
CA LYS A 17 -30.55 25.76 -2.24
C LYS A 17 -30.10 24.68 -3.22
N PRO A 18 -29.00 23.96 -2.96
CA PRO A 18 -28.59 22.95 -3.89
C PRO A 18 -29.58 21.81 -3.66
N THR A 19 -30.61 21.70 -4.51
CA THR A 19 -31.45 20.52 -4.59
C THR A 19 -30.61 19.44 -5.26
N MET A 20 -29.64 18.95 -4.50
CA MET A 20 -28.73 17.91 -4.93
C MET A 20 -29.55 16.64 -5.00
N ASN A 21 -29.82 16.20 -6.23
CA ASN A 21 -30.44 14.92 -6.47
C ASN A 21 -29.65 13.84 -5.73
N LEU A 22 -30.33 12.97 -4.98
CA LEU A 22 -29.71 11.88 -4.21
C LEU A 22 -28.78 11.04 -5.09
N ARG A 23 -29.13 10.85 -6.36
CA ARG A 23 -28.29 10.19 -7.38
C ARG A 23 -26.95 10.88 -7.60
N ASN A 24 -26.92 12.22 -7.67
CA ASN A 24 -25.68 12.98 -7.83
C ASN A 24 -24.80 12.89 -6.57
N MET A 25 -25.42 12.84 -5.39
CA MET A 25 -24.69 12.66 -4.13
C MET A 25 -24.02 11.28 -4.04
N CYS A 26 -24.77 10.23 -4.37
CA CYS A 26 -24.21 8.87 -4.42
C CYS A 26 -23.04 8.79 -5.41
N TRP A 27 -23.14 9.47 -6.56
CA TRP A 27 -22.07 9.48 -7.56
C TRP A 27 -20.79 10.16 -7.06
N LEU A 28 -20.92 11.30 -6.37
CA LEU A 28 -19.78 12.00 -5.76
C LEU A 28 -19.12 11.18 -4.65
N VAL A 29 -19.90 10.45 -3.85
CA VAL A 29 -19.37 9.55 -2.81
C VAL A 29 -18.61 8.38 -3.46
N ILE A 30 -19.14 7.79 -4.53
CA ILE A 30 -18.45 6.72 -5.27
C ILE A 30 -17.12 7.21 -5.85
N LEU A 31 -17.10 8.39 -6.47
CA LEU A 31 -15.85 9.01 -6.96
C LEU A 31 -14.85 9.26 -5.84
N ALA A 32 -15.31 9.79 -4.70
CA ALA A 32 -14.44 10.06 -3.55
C ALA A 32 -13.84 8.78 -2.98
N ILE A 33 -14.62 7.70 -2.89
CA ILE A 33 -14.13 6.38 -2.47
C ILE A 33 -13.13 5.84 -3.49
N LEU A 34 -13.40 5.96 -4.79
CA LEU A 34 -12.50 5.50 -5.85
C LEU A 34 -11.14 6.21 -5.81
N GLU A 35 -11.13 7.54 -5.65
CA GLU A 35 -9.91 8.34 -5.47
C GLU A 35 -9.16 7.98 -4.17
N CYS A 36 -9.88 7.75 -3.07
CA CYS A 36 -9.28 7.28 -1.82
C CYS A 36 -8.63 5.90 -1.99
N CYS A 37 -9.29 4.98 -2.67
CA CYS A 37 -8.76 3.65 -2.97
C CYS A 37 -7.57 3.70 -3.93
N TRP A 38 -7.51 4.69 -4.83
CA TRP A 38 -6.38 4.85 -5.76
C TRP A 38 -5.16 5.47 -5.08
N ARG A 39 -5.36 6.45 -4.18
CA ARG A 39 -4.26 7.12 -3.45
C ARG A 39 -3.52 6.19 -2.48
N THR A 40 -4.18 5.18 -1.93
CA THR A 40 -3.54 4.21 -1.02
C THR A 40 -2.65 3.19 -1.74
N SER A 41 -2.75 3.06 -3.07
CA SER A 41 -1.88 2.18 -3.85
C SER A 41 -0.48 2.75 -4.13
N SER A 42 -0.19 4.00 -3.75
CA SER A 42 1.15 4.58 -3.91
C SER A 42 2.08 4.08 -2.80
N SER A 43 2.62 2.88 -2.99
CA SER A 43 3.57 2.22 -2.08
C SER A 43 4.98 2.83 -2.17
N ASN A 44 5.13 4.12 -1.87
CA ASN A 44 6.45 4.71 -1.63
C ASN A 44 6.71 4.71 -0.13
N LEU A 45 7.01 3.54 0.43
CA LEU A 45 7.45 3.44 1.82
C LEU A 45 8.76 4.24 2.00
N PRO A 46 8.87 5.09 3.03
CA PRO A 46 10.11 5.80 3.30
C PRO A 46 11.21 4.79 3.63
N LYS A 47 12.42 5.02 3.08
CA LYS A 47 13.58 4.14 3.28
C LYS A 47 13.93 3.94 4.75
N GLU A 48 13.65 4.95 5.58
CA GLU A 48 13.85 4.91 7.03
C GLU A 48 12.94 3.89 7.71
N ALA A 49 11.66 3.82 7.33
CA ALA A 49 10.72 2.83 7.87
C ALA A 49 11.13 1.39 7.51
N LEU A 50 11.69 1.18 6.31
CA LEU A 50 12.22 -0.14 5.93
C LEU A 50 13.42 -0.53 6.77
N ALA A 51 14.34 0.40 7.04
CA ALA A 51 15.52 0.16 7.87
C ALA A 51 15.15 -0.14 9.33
N GLU A 52 14.15 0.57 9.88
CA GLU A 52 13.63 0.33 11.22
C GLU A 52 12.99 -1.05 11.35
N VAL A 53 12.14 -1.43 10.38
CA VAL A 53 11.51 -2.77 10.36
C VAL A 53 12.57 -3.87 10.20
N GLU A 54 13.58 -3.67 9.36
CA GLU A 54 14.69 -4.62 9.23
C GLU A 54 15.44 -4.81 10.56
N ALA A 55 15.80 -3.71 11.24
CA ALA A 55 16.47 -3.78 12.53
C ALA A 55 15.63 -4.49 13.60
N SER A 56 14.32 -4.23 13.63
CA SER A 56 13.37 -4.89 14.53
C SER A 56 13.31 -6.40 14.27
N LEU A 57 13.17 -6.82 13.01
CA LEU A 57 13.16 -8.23 12.64
C LEU A 57 14.48 -8.93 13.01
N LEU A 58 15.62 -8.30 12.72
CA LEU A 58 16.93 -8.84 13.09
C LEU A 58 17.06 -9.04 14.60
N SER A 59 16.62 -8.05 15.39
CA SER A 59 16.60 -8.13 16.86
C SER A 59 15.72 -9.27 17.37
N LEU A 60 14.50 -9.40 16.84
CA LEU A 60 13.54 -10.44 17.23
C LEU A 60 14.09 -11.86 17.01
N PHE A 61 14.85 -12.07 15.94
CA PHE A 61 15.48 -13.36 15.64
C PHE A 61 16.91 -13.49 16.20
N GLY A 62 17.41 -12.50 16.95
CA GLY A 62 18.76 -12.52 17.55
C GLY A 62 19.91 -12.38 16.55
N PHE A 63 19.65 -11.86 15.34
CA PHE A 63 20.66 -11.62 14.32
C PHE A 63 21.26 -10.21 14.44
N LYS A 64 22.58 -10.11 14.28
CA LYS A 64 23.29 -8.81 14.25
C LYS A 64 23.29 -8.16 12.86
N SER A 65 23.14 -8.98 11.83
CA SER A 65 23.18 -8.57 10.43
C SER A 65 22.46 -9.60 9.58
N ARG A 66 22.12 -9.21 8.35
CA ARG A 66 21.44 -10.09 7.41
C ARG A 66 22.27 -11.34 7.09
N PRO A 67 21.75 -12.56 7.33
CA PRO A 67 22.48 -13.77 7.02
C PRO A 67 22.71 -13.90 5.50
N LYS A 68 23.94 -14.23 5.10
CA LYS A 68 24.30 -14.49 3.70
C LYS A 68 23.89 -15.93 3.36
N ILE A 69 22.96 -16.08 2.41
CA ILE A 69 22.43 -17.39 2.00
C ILE A 69 22.81 -17.65 0.54
N ASP A 70 23.46 -18.78 0.30
CA ASP A 70 23.72 -19.31 -1.04
C ASP A 70 22.42 -19.87 -1.64
N LYS A 71 21.75 -19.10 -2.49
CA LYS A 71 20.46 -19.48 -3.09
C LYS A 71 20.49 -20.78 -3.88
N SER A 72 21.64 -21.18 -4.41
CA SER A 72 21.82 -22.41 -5.19
C SER A 72 21.83 -23.69 -4.33
N LYS A 73 21.97 -23.56 -3.02
CA LYS A 73 22.08 -24.69 -2.07
C LYS A 73 20.87 -24.81 -1.14
N ILE A 74 19.87 -23.94 -1.29
CA ILE A 74 18.69 -23.94 -0.43
C ILE A 74 17.83 -25.15 -0.77
N VAL A 75 17.68 -26.05 0.21
CA VAL A 75 16.68 -27.12 0.20
C VAL A 75 15.77 -26.90 1.38
N ILE A 76 14.50 -26.59 1.14
CA ILE A 76 13.48 -26.46 2.18
C ILE A 76 12.78 -27.82 2.33
N PRO A 77 12.83 -28.47 3.50
CA PRO A 77 12.12 -29.71 3.74
C PRO A 77 10.60 -29.57 3.54
N GLN A 78 9.97 -30.59 2.97
CA GLN A 78 8.53 -30.58 2.67
C GLN A 78 7.66 -30.38 3.92
N ALA A 79 8.09 -30.90 5.06
CA ALA A 79 7.38 -30.72 6.33
C ALA A 79 7.28 -29.25 6.75
N LEU A 80 8.31 -28.44 6.47
CA LEU A 80 8.30 -27.01 6.81
C LEU A 80 7.38 -26.22 5.88
N ILE A 81 7.31 -26.61 4.61
CA ILE A 81 6.37 -26.03 3.64
C ILE A 81 4.94 -26.25 4.13
N GLN A 82 4.59 -27.50 4.46
CA GLN A 82 3.25 -27.84 4.97
C GLN A 82 2.90 -27.11 6.27
N MET A 83 3.89 -26.92 7.16
CA MET A 83 3.68 -26.15 8.39
C MET A 83 3.35 -24.69 8.08
N TYR A 84 4.11 -24.06 7.19
CA TYR A 84 3.89 -22.67 6.80
C TYR A 84 2.52 -22.46 6.15
N GLU A 85 2.12 -23.36 5.25
CA GLU A 85 0.80 -23.31 4.60
C GLU A 85 -0.34 -23.43 5.62
N LYS A 86 -0.18 -24.29 6.64
CA LYS A 86 -1.16 -24.39 7.73
C LYS A 86 -1.23 -23.14 8.61
N GLN A 87 -0.10 -22.48 8.85
CA GLN A 87 -0.04 -21.28 9.70
C GLN A 87 -0.61 -20.05 8.99
N THR A 88 -0.35 -19.92 7.69
CA THR A 88 -0.71 -18.72 6.91
C THR A 88 -2.02 -18.88 6.16
N GLY A 89 -2.44 -20.11 5.86
CA GLY A 89 -3.59 -20.41 5.02
C GLY A 89 -3.36 -20.18 3.52
N PHE A 90 -2.12 -19.82 3.13
CA PHE A 90 -1.74 -19.55 1.75
C PHE A 90 -0.77 -20.61 1.22
N PRO A 91 -0.84 -20.96 -0.07
CA PRO A 91 0.13 -21.87 -0.67
C PRO A 91 1.53 -21.26 -0.65
N PHE A 92 2.55 -22.08 -0.43
CA PHE A 92 3.92 -21.58 -0.36
C PHE A 92 4.45 -21.23 -1.76
N GLU A 93 4.47 -19.93 -2.08
CA GLU A 93 4.99 -19.45 -3.36
C GLU A 93 6.53 -19.49 -3.40
N THR A 94 7.07 -20.33 -4.28
CA THR A 94 8.52 -20.52 -4.41
C THR A 94 9.17 -19.59 -5.45
N ALA A 95 8.47 -18.56 -5.93
CA ALA A 95 8.91 -17.71 -7.05
C ALA A 95 10.27 -17.02 -6.81
N SER A 96 10.68 -16.85 -5.54
CA SER A 96 11.94 -16.21 -5.15
C SER A 96 13.11 -17.17 -4.93
N ILE A 97 12.87 -18.50 -4.92
CA ILE A 97 13.89 -19.52 -4.67
C ILE A 97 14.15 -20.27 -5.99
N PRO A 98 15.38 -20.23 -6.54
CA PRO A 98 15.69 -20.95 -7.76
C PRO A 98 15.58 -22.46 -7.53
N LYS A 99 14.54 -23.10 -8.06
CA LYS A 99 14.41 -24.56 -8.04
C LYS A 99 15.42 -25.15 -9.02
N LYS A 100 16.29 -26.03 -8.52
CA LYS A 100 17.27 -26.76 -9.35
C LYS A 100 16.50 -27.62 -10.36
N GLY A 101 16.36 -27.15 -11.60
CA GLY A 101 15.65 -27.83 -12.69
C GLY A 101 14.51 -27.04 -13.34
N LEU A 102 14.01 -25.96 -12.72
CA LEU A 102 13.02 -25.10 -13.35
C LEU A 102 13.74 -24.09 -14.27
N HIS A 103 14.13 -24.59 -15.45
CA HIS A 103 14.58 -23.74 -16.54
C HIS A 103 13.46 -22.74 -16.81
N THR A 104 13.73 -21.44 -16.61
CA THR A 104 12.93 -20.37 -17.18
C THR A 104 13.11 -20.41 -18.70
N ARG A 105 12.48 -21.40 -19.35
CA ARG A 105 12.32 -21.47 -20.79
C ARG A 105 10.92 -20.94 -21.09
N SER A 106 10.77 -19.63 -20.99
CA SER A 106 9.75 -18.89 -21.71
C SER A 106 10.47 -17.72 -22.37
N ALA A 107 10.36 -17.70 -23.69
CA ALA A 107 10.87 -16.69 -24.61
C ALA A 107 10.33 -15.29 -24.29
#